data_AF-A0A0C9Z263-F1
#
_entry.id   AF-A0A0C9Z263-F1
#
_cell.length_a   1.000
_cell.length_b   1.000
_cell.length_c   1.000
_cell.angle_alpha   90.00
_cell.angle_beta   90.00
_cell.angle_gamma   90.00
#
_symmetry.space_group_name_H-M   'P 1'
#
loop_
_entity.id
_entity.type
_entity.pdbx_description
1 polymer ?
#
loop_
_entity_poly.entity_id
_entity_poly.type
_entity_poly.pdbx_seq_one_letter_code
_entity_poly.pdbx_strand_id
1 'polypeptide(L)'
;VEKEHSRVHAVSRQISAVQQQDHDMLPGEAICSLADELEVKVQVIATTQNVMQEKVKKLLGSHKYYWNTCGTQLSNAIIHDKAHEVNEGDLSVYYLSAPTHKCQVAHVDPKYQEMTQDEKDKLLHALTEYQALKNASICAANSAVACDIQLTLEHIFKILDGLALHSGIYVCLFTTHGHVYDSSQPFWYGMDNVMDFWEDVLDVEPDELVQKLEQWACMQGKNIKECNSVEGMQWMCACILNPGLCVSIKEKYGIDLLGWLEGVLFQSPHAITSVEHLWTLHDALKAGMCHWAYMSRQQCLEYQDQLKEW
;
A
#
# COMPACT_ATOMS: atom_id res chain seq x y z
N VAL A 1 -46.24 -37.02 -56.48
CA VAL A 1 -45.25 -35.93 -56.33
C VAL A 1 -45.30 -35.32 -54.93
N GLU A 2 -46.46 -34.91 -54.40
CA GLU A 2 -46.59 -34.35 -53.02
C GLU A 2 -46.19 -35.28 -51.87
N LYS A 3 -46.48 -36.59 -51.98
CA LYS A 3 -46.07 -37.58 -50.97
C LYS A 3 -44.55 -37.76 -50.89
N GLU A 4 -43.84 -37.56 -52.00
CA GLU A 4 -42.38 -37.68 -52.07
C GLU A 4 -41.72 -36.45 -51.43
N HIS A 5 -42.22 -35.24 -51.73
CA HIS A 5 -41.77 -33.99 -51.08
C HIS A 5 -42.01 -33.98 -49.57
N SER A 6 -43.12 -34.54 -49.09
CA SER A 6 -43.42 -34.61 -47.66
C SER A 6 -42.44 -35.53 -46.90
N ARG A 7 -42.00 -36.63 -47.54
CA ARG A 7 -40.98 -37.54 -46.98
C ARG A 7 -39.59 -36.90 -46.97
N VAL A 8 -39.21 -36.19 -48.03
CA VAL A 8 -37.93 -35.47 -48.10
C VAL A 8 -37.85 -34.38 -47.03
N HIS A 9 -38.92 -33.63 -46.78
CA HIS A 9 -38.95 -32.63 -45.71
C HIS A 9 -38.87 -33.25 -44.29
N ALA A 10 -39.47 -34.42 -44.06
CA ALA A 10 -39.39 -35.10 -42.77
C ALA A 10 -37.96 -35.62 -42.48
N VAL A 11 -37.31 -36.20 -43.49
CA VAL A 11 -35.91 -36.68 -43.39
C VAL A 11 -34.95 -35.50 -43.21
N SER A 12 -35.15 -34.39 -43.93
CA SER A 12 -34.33 -33.19 -43.78
C SER A 12 -34.43 -32.59 -42.37
N ARG A 13 -35.62 -32.57 -41.76
CA ARG A 13 -35.79 -32.10 -40.37
C ARG A 13 -35.12 -33.03 -39.35
N GLN A 14 -35.15 -34.34 -39.58
CA GLN A 14 -34.44 -35.31 -38.73
C GLN A 14 -32.92 -35.13 -38.81
N ILE A 15 -32.37 -34.94 -40.02
CA ILE A 15 -30.94 -34.71 -40.21
C ILE A 15 -30.50 -33.40 -39.53
N SER A 16 -31.28 -32.31 -39.67
CA SER A 16 -30.99 -31.06 -38.97
C SER A 16 -31.08 -31.18 -37.46
N ALA A 17 -32.05 -31.92 -36.91
CA ALA A 17 -32.16 -32.13 -35.47
C ALA A 17 -30.99 -32.94 -34.88
N VAL A 18 -30.52 -33.96 -35.62
CA VAL A 18 -29.34 -34.76 -35.23
C VAL A 18 -28.06 -33.91 -35.33
N GLN A 19 -27.90 -33.13 -36.40
CA GLN A 19 -26.77 -32.20 -36.54
C GLN A 19 -26.75 -31.12 -35.44
N GLN A 20 -27.92 -30.67 -34.98
CA GLN A 20 -28.02 -29.70 -33.88
C GLN A 20 -27.66 -30.35 -32.54
N GLN A 21 -28.07 -31.60 -32.31
CA GLN A 21 -27.63 -32.38 -31.14
C GLN A 21 -26.12 -32.59 -31.13
N ASP A 22 -25.52 -32.97 -32.26
CA ASP A 22 -24.07 -33.16 -32.36
C ASP A 22 -23.30 -31.83 -32.16
N HIS A 23 -23.85 -30.72 -32.67
CA HIS A 23 -23.25 -29.39 -32.52
C HIS A 23 -23.33 -28.86 -31.08
N ASP A 24 -24.34 -29.24 -30.30
CA ASP A 24 -24.49 -28.85 -28.88
C ASP A 24 -23.74 -29.82 -27.93
N MET A 25 -23.49 -31.05 -28.35
CA MET A 25 -22.78 -32.06 -27.56
C MET A 25 -21.25 -31.80 -27.52
N LEU A 26 -20.66 -31.37 -28.64
CA LEU A 26 -19.22 -31.08 -28.75
C LEU A 26 -18.73 -29.96 -27.78
N PRO A 27 -19.44 -28.81 -27.65
CA PRO A 27 -19.12 -27.80 -26.65
C PRO A 27 -19.30 -28.30 -25.20
N GLY A 28 -20.33 -29.11 -24.94
CA GLY A 28 -20.60 -29.65 -23.61
C GLY A 28 -19.45 -30.54 -23.11
N GLU A 29 -18.95 -31.42 -23.98
CA GLU A 29 -17.85 -32.34 -23.65
C GLU A 29 -16.52 -31.58 -23.43
N ALA A 30 -16.26 -30.55 -24.24
CA ALA A 30 -15.11 -29.67 -24.06
C ALA A 30 -15.20 -28.87 -22.74
N ILE A 31 -16.39 -28.40 -22.35
CA ILE A 31 -16.61 -27.70 -21.08
C ILE A 31 -16.37 -28.64 -19.89
N CYS A 32 -16.85 -29.88 -19.95
CA CYS A 32 -16.60 -30.88 -18.91
C CYS A 32 -15.11 -31.19 -18.76
N SER A 33 -14.41 -31.44 -19.86
CA SER A 33 -12.95 -31.68 -19.83
C SER A 33 -12.19 -30.49 -19.23
N LEU A 34 -12.63 -29.26 -19.50
CA LEU A 34 -12.00 -28.05 -18.99
C LEU A 34 -12.31 -27.84 -17.50
N ALA A 35 -13.50 -28.24 -17.04
CA ALA A 35 -13.85 -28.24 -15.63
C ALA A 35 -13.00 -29.24 -14.83
N ASP A 36 -12.79 -30.44 -15.37
CA ASP A 36 -11.95 -31.46 -14.75
C ASP A 36 -10.49 -31.00 -14.65
N GLU A 37 -9.95 -30.38 -15.72
CA GLU A 37 -8.61 -29.81 -15.71
C GLU A 37 -8.46 -28.71 -14.64
N LEU A 38 -9.49 -27.87 -14.49
CA LEU A 38 -9.51 -26.80 -13.49
C LEU A 38 -9.52 -27.37 -12.07
N GLU A 39 -10.26 -28.46 -11.83
CA GLU A 39 -10.34 -29.13 -10.54
C GLU A 39 -8.98 -29.75 -10.16
N VAL A 40 -8.29 -30.39 -11.11
CA VAL A 40 -6.92 -30.90 -10.91
C VAL A 40 -5.96 -29.75 -10.57
N LYS A 41 -6.03 -28.62 -11.27
CA LYS A 41 -5.16 -27.47 -10.98
C LYS A 41 -5.44 -26.85 -9.62
N VAL A 42 -6.71 -26.75 -9.21
CA VAL A 42 -7.11 -26.28 -7.88
C VAL A 42 -6.55 -27.20 -6.79
N GLN A 43 -6.61 -28.52 -7.00
CA GLN A 43 -6.05 -29.50 -6.09
C GLN A 43 -4.54 -29.31 -5.92
N VAL A 44 -3.79 -29.14 -7.02
CA VAL A 44 -2.34 -28.93 -6.99
C VAL A 44 -1.99 -27.67 -6.19
N ILE A 45 -2.69 -26.56 -6.44
CA ILE A 45 -2.47 -25.30 -5.71
C ILE A 45 -2.75 -25.47 -4.21
N ALA A 46 -3.85 -26.14 -3.87
CA ALA A 46 -4.23 -26.43 -2.49
C ALA A 46 -3.15 -27.25 -1.76
N THR A 47 -2.58 -28.27 -2.42
CA THR A 47 -1.51 -29.10 -1.83
C THR A 47 -0.19 -28.35 -1.71
N THR A 48 0.19 -27.56 -2.71
CA THR A 48 1.46 -26.81 -2.70
C THR A 48 1.47 -25.73 -1.62
N GLN A 49 0.33 -25.07 -1.38
CA GLN A 49 0.24 -23.97 -0.42
C GLN A 49 -0.26 -24.41 0.97
N ASN A 50 -0.55 -25.72 1.17
CA ASN A 50 -1.17 -26.25 2.39
C ASN A 50 -2.49 -25.53 2.76
N VAL A 51 -3.33 -25.28 1.75
CA VAL A 51 -4.60 -24.55 1.88
C VAL A 51 -5.78 -25.46 1.51
N MET A 52 -6.93 -25.30 2.16
CA MET A 52 -8.16 -26.00 1.76
C MET A 52 -8.58 -25.65 0.32
N GLN A 53 -8.95 -26.66 -0.46
CA GLN A 53 -9.43 -26.49 -1.84
C GLN A 53 -10.61 -25.50 -1.95
N GLU A 54 -11.53 -25.52 -0.99
CA GLU A 54 -12.63 -24.54 -0.95
C GLU A 54 -12.14 -23.09 -0.93
N LYS A 55 -11.05 -22.82 -0.21
CA LYS A 55 -10.47 -21.47 -0.13
C LYS A 55 -9.88 -21.08 -1.48
N VAL A 56 -9.20 -22.00 -2.17
CA VAL A 56 -8.69 -21.78 -3.54
C VAL A 56 -9.83 -21.56 -4.54
N LYS A 57 -10.91 -22.37 -4.49
CA LYS A 57 -12.10 -22.18 -5.35
C LYS A 57 -12.78 -20.84 -5.10
N LYS A 58 -12.92 -20.43 -3.83
CA LYS A 58 -13.46 -19.10 -3.46
C LYS A 58 -12.60 -17.97 -4.01
N LEU A 59 -11.28 -18.05 -3.85
CA LEU A 59 -10.34 -17.04 -4.37
C LEU A 59 -10.38 -16.94 -5.89
N LEU A 60 -10.42 -18.08 -6.58
CA LEU A 60 -10.55 -18.14 -8.04
C LEU A 60 -11.88 -17.53 -8.50
N GLY A 61 -12.98 -17.83 -7.78
CA GLY A 61 -14.28 -17.22 -8.01
C GLY A 61 -14.24 -15.70 -7.83
N SER A 62 -13.70 -15.20 -6.70
CA SER A 62 -13.57 -13.76 -6.50
C SER A 62 -12.69 -13.09 -7.56
N HIS A 63 -11.60 -13.73 -7.97
CA HIS A 63 -10.73 -13.17 -9.02
C HIS A 63 -11.45 -13.10 -10.37
N LYS A 64 -12.21 -14.15 -10.75
CA LYS A 64 -12.95 -14.18 -12.02
C LYS A 64 -14.15 -13.22 -12.05
N TYR A 65 -14.89 -13.13 -10.95
CA TYR A 65 -16.19 -12.44 -10.89
C TYR A 65 -16.17 -11.08 -10.17
N TYR A 66 -15.12 -10.73 -9.42
CA TYR A 66 -15.05 -9.46 -8.70
C TYR A 66 -14.01 -8.52 -9.31
N TRP A 67 -12.79 -9.01 -9.56
CA TRP A 67 -11.72 -8.19 -10.15
C TRP A 67 -12.06 -7.67 -11.55
N ASN A 68 -12.63 -8.52 -12.41
CA ASN A 68 -13.04 -8.07 -13.76
C ASN A 68 -14.21 -7.09 -13.75
N THR A 69 -15.06 -7.16 -12.72
CA THR A 69 -16.30 -6.38 -12.62
C THR A 69 -16.07 -5.01 -12.00
N CYS A 70 -14.90 -4.75 -11.42
CA CYS A 70 -14.48 -3.43 -10.92
C CYS A 70 -13.62 -2.63 -11.92
N GLY A 71 -13.31 -3.20 -13.10
CA GLY A 71 -12.55 -2.50 -14.14
C GLY A 71 -13.33 -1.40 -14.84
N THR A 72 -12.62 -0.55 -15.58
CA THR A 72 -13.16 0.56 -16.39
C THR A 72 -13.93 0.04 -17.61
N GLN A 73 -15.09 -0.56 -17.37
CA GLN A 73 -15.99 -1.06 -18.40
C GLN A 73 -17.13 -0.08 -18.64
N LEU A 74 -17.64 -0.02 -19.87
CA LEU A 74 -18.74 0.87 -20.23
C LEU A 74 -20.00 0.60 -19.40
N SER A 75 -20.30 -0.68 -19.11
CA SER A 75 -21.40 -1.08 -18.22
C SER A 75 -21.28 -0.44 -16.83
N ASN A 76 -20.08 -0.45 -16.26
CA ASN A 76 -19.81 0.15 -14.95
C ASN A 76 -19.91 1.67 -14.99
N ALA A 77 -19.46 2.30 -16.08
CA ALA A 77 -19.55 3.75 -16.27
C ALA A 77 -21.02 4.21 -16.37
N ILE A 78 -21.85 3.44 -17.09
CA ILE A 78 -23.31 3.66 -17.20
C ILE A 78 -23.99 3.51 -15.83
N ILE A 79 -23.68 2.44 -15.09
CA ILE A 79 -24.24 2.23 -13.74
C ILE A 79 -23.81 3.36 -12.80
N HIS A 80 -22.57 3.83 -12.90
CA HIS A 80 -22.03 4.92 -12.08
C HIS A 80 -22.71 6.26 -12.38
N ASP A 81 -22.81 6.64 -13.66
CA ASP A 81 -23.51 7.85 -14.11
C ASP A 81 -24.98 7.83 -13.66
N LYS A 82 -25.66 6.69 -13.86
CA LYS A 82 -27.05 6.57 -13.43
C LYS A 82 -27.19 6.61 -11.90
N ALA A 83 -26.26 6.01 -11.17
CA ALA A 83 -26.23 6.10 -9.71
C ALA A 83 -26.04 7.54 -9.24
N HIS A 84 -25.20 8.32 -9.93
CA HIS A 84 -24.98 9.73 -9.64
C HIS A 84 -26.26 10.54 -9.88
N GLU A 85 -26.89 10.41 -11.05
CA GLU A 85 -28.17 11.07 -11.38
C GLU A 85 -29.28 10.76 -10.35
N VAL A 86 -29.41 9.48 -9.98
CA VAL A 86 -30.43 9.02 -9.03
C VAL A 86 -30.15 9.53 -7.61
N ASN A 87 -28.88 9.68 -7.23
CA ASN A 87 -28.49 10.18 -5.92
C ASN A 87 -28.57 11.71 -5.81
N GLU A 88 -28.40 12.45 -6.91
CA GLU A 88 -28.54 13.92 -6.94
C GLU A 88 -30.00 14.39 -6.87
N GLY A 89 -30.94 13.53 -7.28
CA GLY A 89 -32.34 13.90 -7.48
C GLY A 89 -33.32 13.68 -6.30
N ASP A 90 -32.95 12.97 -5.22
CA ASP A 90 -33.95 12.61 -4.20
C ASP A 90 -33.47 12.64 -2.73
N LEU A 91 -34.29 13.28 -1.90
CA LEU A 91 -34.17 13.50 -0.44
C LEU A 91 -34.56 12.26 0.39
N SER A 92 -34.47 11.05 -0.17
CA SER A 92 -34.97 9.84 0.46
C SER A 92 -33.86 8.82 0.72
N VAL A 93 -33.42 8.80 1.98
CA VAL A 93 -32.40 7.89 2.56
C VAL A 93 -32.82 6.41 2.57
N TYR A 94 -33.94 6.02 1.96
CA TYR A 94 -34.40 4.64 1.96
C TYR A 94 -34.79 4.19 0.54
N TYR A 95 -34.16 3.09 0.08
CA TYR A 95 -34.54 2.19 -1.03
C TYR A 95 -33.73 2.11 -2.35
N LEU A 96 -32.56 2.75 -2.49
CA LEU A 96 -31.73 2.61 -3.71
C LEU A 96 -30.30 2.10 -3.48
N SER A 97 -30.06 1.31 -2.43
CA SER A 97 -28.73 0.80 -2.09
C SER A 97 -28.33 -0.52 -2.78
N ALA A 98 -29.27 -1.22 -3.44
CA ALA A 98 -28.99 -2.50 -4.07
C ALA A 98 -28.36 -2.30 -5.48
N PRO A 99 -27.15 -2.85 -5.74
CA PRO A 99 -26.50 -2.78 -7.06
C PRO A 99 -27.41 -3.27 -8.20
N THR A 100 -28.21 -4.30 -7.92
CA THR A 100 -29.14 -4.92 -8.87
C THR A 100 -30.20 -3.95 -9.38
N HIS A 101 -30.71 -3.06 -8.53
CA HIS A 101 -31.75 -2.11 -8.92
C HIS A 101 -31.17 -1.01 -9.80
N LYS A 102 -29.96 -0.53 -9.50
CA LYS A 102 -29.25 0.45 -10.34
C LYS A 102 -28.93 -0.10 -11.73
N CYS A 103 -28.51 -1.37 -11.82
CA CYS A 103 -28.33 -2.04 -13.11
C CYS A 103 -29.63 -2.09 -13.92
N GLN A 104 -30.76 -2.43 -13.28
CA GLN A 104 -32.06 -2.50 -13.95
C GLN A 104 -32.52 -1.13 -14.47
N VAL A 105 -32.40 -0.09 -13.64
CA VAL A 105 -32.79 1.27 -14.04
C VAL A 105 -31.91 1.79 -15.17
N ALA A 106 -30.60 1.50 -15.14
CA ALA A 106 -29.68 1.90 -16.21
C ALA A 106 -29.93 1.15 -17.53
N HIS A 107 -30.32 -0.13 -17.47
CA HIS A 107 -30.64 -0.92 -18.67
C HIS A 107 -31.91 -0.46 -19.40
N VAL A 108 -32.87 0.10 -18.66
CA VAL A 108 -34.18 0.52 -19.19
C VAL A 108 -34.15 1.97 -19.71
N ASP A 109 -33.12 2.74 -19.35
CA ASP A 109 -33.02 4.15 -19.73
C ASP A 109 -32.65 4.31 -21.22
N PRO A 110 -33.49 5.02 -22.02
CA PRO A 110 -33.20 5.29 -23.43
C PRO A 110 -31.88 6.03 -23.65
N LYS A 111 -31.42 6.83 -22.69
CA LYS A 111 -30.15 7.59 -22.74
C LYS A 111 -28.96 6.70 -23.08
N TYR A 112 -28.94 5.46 -22.56
CA TYR A 112 -27.81 4.55 -22.72
C TYR A 112 -27.96 3.56 -23.88
N GLN A 113 -29.13 3.53 -24.55
CA GLN A 113 -29.37 2.63 -25.68
C GLN A 113 -28.83 3.19 -27.01
N GLU A 114 -28.80 4.52 -27.16
CA GLU A 114 -28.39 5.20 -28.40
C GLU A 114 -27.17 6.14 -28.21
N MET A 115 -26.19 5.74 -27.40
CA MET A 115 -25.00 6.57 -27.17
C MET A 115 -24.00 6.54 -28.34
N THR A 116 -23.52 7.73 -28.67
CA THR A 116 -22.37 7.94 -29.56
C THR A 116 -21.06 7.50 -28.89
N GLN A 117 -19.99 7.32 -29.69
CA GLN A 117 -18.69 6.92 -29.15
C GLN A 117 -18.10 7.97 -28.20
N ASP A 118 -18.22 9.26 -28.54
CA ASP A 118 -17.76 10.37 -27.70
C ASP A 118 -18.45 10.40 -26.32
N GLU A 119 -19.73 10.05 -26.25
CA GLU A 119 -20.45 9.97 -24.98
C GLU A 119 -19.98 8.79 -24.12
N LYS A 120 -19.70 7.65 -24.75
CA LYS A 120 -19.11 6.48 -24.08
C LYS A 120 -17.73 6.81 -23.51
N ASP A 121 -16.90 7.51 -24.28
CA ASP A 121 -15.55 7.89 -23.85
C ASP A 121 -15.60 8.91 -22.71
N LYS A 122 -16.54 9.86 -22.73
CA LYS A 122 -16.79 10.78 -21.60
C LYS A 122 -17.18 10.05 -20.33
N LEU A 123 -18.07 9.06 -20.42
CA LEU A 123 -18.50 8.26 -19.27
C LEU A 123 -17.33 7.45 -18.68
N LEU A 124 -16.50 6.85 -19.54
CA LEU A 124 -15.31 6.13 -19.11
C LEU A 124 -14.28 7.05 -18.45
N HIS A 125 -14.07 8.24 -19.00
CA HIS A 125 -13.19 9.26 -18.42
C HIS A 125 -13.68 9.70 -17.04
N ALA A 126 -14.96 10.05 -16.91
CA ALA A 126 -15.56 10.46 -15.64
C ALA A 126 -15.47 9.36 -14.57
N LEU A 127 -15.68 8.09 -14.96
CA LEU A 127 -15.48 6.94 -14.07
C LEU A 127 -14.01 6.83 -13.62
N THR A 128 -13.06 7.02 -14.54
CA THR A 128 -11.63 6.95 -14.24
C THR A 128 -11.20 8.06 -13.29
N GLU A 129 -11.64 9.30 -13.52
CA GLU A 129 -11.39 10.44 -12.64
C GLU A 129 -11.99 10.22 -11.26
N TYR A 130 -13.23 9.73 -11.19
CA TYR A 130 -13.88 9.40 -9.93
C TYR A 130 -13.13 8.29 -9.18
N GLN A 131 -12.68 7.25 -9.87
CA GLN A 131 -11.86 6.18 -9.29
C GLN A 131 -10.52 6.73 -8.79
N ALA A 132 -9.84 7.58 -9.55
CA ALA A 132 -8.60 8.22 -9.14
C ALA A 132 -8.80 9.10 -7.89
N LEU A 133 -9.87 9.90 -7.87
CA LEU A 133 -10.23 10.74 -6.73
C LEU A 133 -10.58 9.89 -5.49
N LYS A 134 -11.29 8.78 -5.68
CA LYS A 134 -11.70 7.88 -4.60
C LYS A 134 -10.51 7.09 -4.05
N ASN A 135 -9.60 6.63 -4.90
CA ASN A 135 -8.36 5.98 -4.49
C ASN A 135 -7.44 6.95 -3.74
N ALA A 136 -7.49 8.25 -4.07
CA ALA A 136 -6.82 9.30 -3.31
C ALA A 136 -7.58 9.73 -2.04
N SER A 137 -8.84 9.30 -1.86
CA SER A 137 -9.66 9.65 -0.70
C SER A 137 -9.47 8.66 0.45
N ILE A 138 -9.62 9.16 1.67
CA ILE A 138 -9.49 8.36 2.89
C ILE A 138 -10.56 7.25 2.87
N CYS A 139 -10.13 5.98 2.87
CA CYS A 139 -11.05 4.86 2.92
C CYS A 139 -11.84 4.90 4.24
N ALA A 140 -13.18 4.89 4.15
CA ALA A 140 -14.07 5.05 5.30
C ALA A 140 -14.08 3.87 6.30
N ALA A 141 -13.47 2.74 5.94
CA ALA A 141 -13.43 1.54 6.77
C ALA A 141 -11.98 1.05 6.92
N ASN A 142 -11.54 0.87 8.17
CA ASN A 142 -10.17 0.45 8.49
C ASN A 142 -9.80 -0.90 7.86
N SER A 143 -10.77 -1.81 7.68
CA SER A 143 -10.54 -3.10 7.01
C SER A 143 -10.25 -2.95 5.52
N ALA A 144 -10.86 -1.97 4.86
CA ALA A 144 -10.57 -1.67 3.45
C ALA A 144 -9.19 -1.02 3.31
N VAL A 145 -8.82 -0.12 4.23
CA VAL A 145 -7.47 0.46 4.32
C VAL A 145 -6.42 -0.63 4.49
N ALA A 146 -6.61 -1.56 5.43
CA ALA A 146 -5.66 -2.63 5.68
C ALA A 146 -5.49 -3.56 4.46
N CYS A 147 -6.59 -3.88 3.77
CA CYS A 147 -6.55 -4.69 2.55
C CYS A 147 -5.79 -3.98 1.42
N ASP A 148 -6.02 -2.68 1.24
CA ASP A 148 -5.36 -1.87 0.22
C ASP A 148 -3.84 -1.74 0.49
N ILE A 149 -3.47 -1.51 1.75
CA ILE A 149 -2.07 -1.53 2.21
C ILE A 149 -1.44 -2.88 1.88
N GLN A 150 -2.09 -3.98 2.23
CA GLN A 150 -1.55 -5.32 1.97
C GLN A 150 -1.34 -5.57 0.47
N LEU A 151 -2.33 -5.28 -0.38
CA LEU A 151 -2.22 -5.48 -1.83
C LEU A 151 -1.12 -4.62 -2.44
N THR A 152 -0.97 -3.38 -1.96
CA THR A 152 0.08 -2.46 -2.41
C THR A 152 1.46 -2.98 -2.02
N LEU A 153 1.62 -3.46 -0.77
CA LEU A 153 2.88 -4.03 -0.31
C LEU A 153 3.24 -5.30 -1.06
N GLU A 154 2.29 -6.20 -1.31
CA GLU A 154 2.51 -7.40 -2.14
C GLU A 154 3.00 -7.05 -3.56
N HIS A 155 2.51 -5.95 -4.14
CA HIS A 155 3.00 -5.47 -5.43
C HIS A 155 4.42 -4.91 -5.33
N ILE A 156 4.72 -4.13 -4.29
CA ILE A 156 6.07 -3.61 -4.03
C ILE A 156 7.07 -4.75 -3.85
N PHE A 157 6.72 -5.80 -3.09
CA PHE A 157 7.59 -6.96 -2.88
C PHE A 157 7.99 -7.63 -4.19
N LYS A 158 7.05 -7.81 -5.12
CA LYS A 158 7.36 -8.37 -6.45
C LYS A 158 8.33 -7.49 -7.25
N ILE A 159 8.21 -6.16 -7.13
CA ILE A 159 9.13 -5.22 -7.77
C ILE A 159 10.53 -5.33 -7.14
N LEU A 160 10.59 -5.40 -5.81
CA LEU A 160 11.83 -5.56 -5.07
C LEU A 160 12.52 -6.90 -5.37
N ASP A 161 11.80 -8.02 -5.36
CA ASP A 161 12.31 -9.33 -5.75
C ASP A 161 12.89 -9.27 -7.18
N GLY A 162 12.14 -8.65 -8.10
CA GLY A 162 12.60 -8.40 -9.46
C GLY A 162 13.91 -7.62 -9.49
N LEU A 163 14.03 -6.55 -8.67
CA LEU A 163 15.22 -5.72 -8.52
C LEU A 163 16.44 -6.51 -8.09
N ALA A 164 16.30 -7.34 -7.07
CA ALA A 164 17.36 -8.21 -6.58
C ALA A 164 17.87 -9.13 -7.69
N LEU A 165 16.94 -9.79 -8.40
CA LEU A 165 17.27 -10.77 -9.42
C LEU A 165 18.04 -10.19 -10.61
N HIS A 166 17.72 -8.95 -11.03
CA HIS A 166 18.35 -8.36 -12.21
C HIS A 166 19.60 -7.53 -11.93
N SER A 167 19.73 -6.97 -10.72
CA SER A 167 20.80 -6.02 -10.39
C SER A 167 21.73 -6.49 -9.26
N GLY A 168 21.31 -7.48 -8.47
CA GLY A 168 22.01 -7.87 -7.24
C GLY A 168 21.91 -6.83 -6.12
N ILE A 169 21.02 -5.83 -6.24
CA ILE A 169 20.76 -4.85 -5.17
C ILE A 169 19.93 -5.51 -4.07
N TYR A 170 20.36 -5.31 -2.83
CA TYR A 170 19.63 -5.74 -1.65
C TYR A 170 18.83 -4.57 -1.05
N VAL A 171 17.58 -4.84 -0.68
CA VAL A 171 16.65 -3.85 -0.10
C VAL A 171 15.94 -4.47 1.09
N CYS A 172 15.72 -3.66 2.13
CA CYS A 172 14.71 -3.92 3.15
C CYS A 172 13.68 -2.81 3.17
N LEU A 173 12.47 -3.14 3.58
CA LEU A 173 11.36 -2.22 3.76
C LEU A 173 10.74 -2.46 5.14
N PHE A 174 10.56 -1.39 5.90
CA PHE A 174 9.84 -1.39 7.17
C PHE A 174 8.57 -0.57 7.00
N THR A 175 7.45 -1.11 7.46
CA THR A 175 6.13 -0.48 7.37
C THR A 175 5.46 -0.51 8.73
N THR A 176 4.96 0.65 9.15
CA THR A 176 4.31 0.83 10.45
C THR A 176 3.10 1.71 10.27
N HIS A 177 2.04 1.48 11.03
CA HIS A 177 0.93 2.41 11.05
C HIS A 177 1.31 3.71 11.76
N GLY A 178 0.81 4.84 11.26
CA GLY A 178 1.00 6.15 11.89
C GLY A 178 0.00 6.46 13.00
N HIS A 179 -1.00 5.59 13.22
CA HIS A 179 -2.08 5.82 14.16
C HIS A 179 -2.57 4.51 14.80
N VAL A 180 -2.76 4.53 16.12
CA VAL A 180 -3.21 3.41 16.98
C VAL A 180 -4.58 2.79 16.60
N TYR A 181 -5.34 3.42 15.70
CA TYR A 181 -6.66 2.94 15.28
C TYR A 181 -6.64 2.32 13.88
N ASP A 182 -5.50 2.37 13.19
CA ASP A 182 -5.35 1.63 11.96
C ASP A 182 -5.32 0.13 12.29
N SER A 183 -6.02 -0.67 11.48
CA SER A 183 -6.06 -2.12 11.63
C SER A 183 -4.99 -2.84 10.81
N SER A 184 -4.18 -2.09 10.06
CA SER A 184 -2.99 -2.66 9.41
C SER A 184 -1.99 -3.14 10.45
N GLN A 185 -1.41 -4.32 10.22
CA GLN A 185 -0.32 -4.81 11.06
C GLN A 185 1.00 -4.22 10.55
N PRO A 186 1.90 -3.82 11.46
CA PRO A 186 3.22 -3.39 11.07
C PRO A 186 3.97 -4.60 10.49
N PHE A 187 4.78 -4.36 9.47
CA PHE A 187 5.39 -5.43 8.69
C PHE A 187 6.75 -5.00 8.19
N TRP A 188 7.68 -5.95 8.09
CA TRP A 188 8.95 -5.75 7.41
C TRP A 188 9.12 -6.77 6.29
N TYR A 189 9.83 -6.36 5.26
CA TYR A 189 10.27 -7.20 4.16
C TYR A 189 11.77 -7.01 3.98
N GLY A 190 12.50 -8.11 3.88
CA GLY A 190 13.93 -8.14 3.66
C GLY A 190 14.25 -9.22 2.65
N MET A 191 15.15 -8.92 1.72
CA MET A 191 15.74 -9.94 0.87
C MET A 191 16.67 -10.82 1.71
N ASP A 192 16.87 -12.07 1.29
CA ASP A 192 17.53 -13.14 2.06
C ASP A 192 18.79 -12.67 2.81
N ASN A 193 19.76 -12.06 2.14
CA ASN A 193 21.02 -11.64 2.78
C ASN A 193 20.88 -10.44 3.73
N VAL A 194 19.80 -9.69 3.64
CA VAL A 194 19.53 -8.56 4.55
C VAL A 194 19.00 -9.09 5.89
N MET A 195 18.43 -10.29 5.91
CA MET A 195 17.99 -10.97 7.14
C MET A 195 19.14 -11.19 8.08
N ASP A 196 20.18 -11.83 7.56
CA ASP A 196 21.39 -12.16 8.30
C ASP A 196 22.09 -10.89 8.82
N PHE A 197 21.99 -9.76 8.10
CA PHE A 197 22.57 -8.50 8.58
C PHE A 197 21.96 -8.03 9.91
N TRP A 198 20.64 -8.13 10.08
CA TRP A 198 19.99 -7.66 11.32
C TRP A 198 20.36 -8.54 12.51
N GLU A 199 20.37 -9.85 12.32
CA GLU A 199 20.67 -10.80 13.39
C GLU A 199 22.18 -10.91 13.65
N ASP A 200 23.01 -11.12 12.63
CA ASP A 200 24.45 -11.39 12.80
C ASP A 200 25.28 -10.14 13.08
N VAL A 201 24.89 -8.99 12.52
CA VAL A 201 25.68 -7.74 12.63
C VAL A 201 25.12 -6.82 13.70
N LEU A 202 23.79 -6.68 13.76
CA LEU A 202 23.15 -5.76 14.70
C LEU A 202 22.66 -6.44 15.97
N ASP A 203 22.57 -7.77 16.03
CA ASP A 203 22.05 -8.53 17.18
C ASP A 203 20.62 -8.09 17.54
N VAL A 204 19.80 -7.83 16.51
CA VAL A 204 18.41 -7.37 16.66
C VAL A 204 17.50 -8.19 15.76
N GLU A 205 16.42 -8.71 16.35
CA GLU A 205 15.35 -9.36 15.59
C GLU A 205 14.55 -8.30 14.80
N PRO A 206 14.35 -8.47 13.48
CA PRO A 206 13.63 -7.50 12.65
C PRO A 206 12.21 -7.18 13.15
N ASP A 207 11.53 -8.16 13.74
CA ASP A 207 10.20 -7.95 14.33
C ASP A 207 10.25 -7.01 15.54
N GLU A 208 11.28 -7.09 16.37
CA GLU A 208 11.50 -6.14 17.47
C GLU A 208 11.76 -4.74 16.93
N LEU A 209 12.53 -4.63 15.83
CA LEU A 209 12.81 -3.34 15.20
C LEU A 209 11.54 -2.70 14.63
N VAL A 210 10.68 -3.47 13.96
CA VAL A 210 9.37 -3.01 13.48
C VAL A 210 8.50 -2.51 14.63
N GLN A 211 8.41 -3.27 15.71
CA GLN A 211 7.60 -2.88 16.87
C GLN A 211 8.13 -1.60 17.53
N LYS A 212 9.46 -1.43 17.62
CA LYS A 212 10.05 -0.19 18.14
C LYS A 212 9.81 0.99 17.21
N LEU A 213 9.92 0.79 15.90
CA LEU A 213 9.61 1.80 14.90
C LEU A 213 8.13 2.21 14.97
N GLU A 214 7.23 1.25 15.16
CA GLU A 214 5.80 1.48 15.29
C GLU A 214 5.46 2.23 16.58
N GLN A 215 6.02 1.78 17.71
CA GLN A 215 5.90 2.47 19.00
C GLN A 215 6.37 3.92 18.86
N TRP A 216 7.52 4.15 18.23
CA TRP A 216 7.99 5.49 17.94
C TRP A 216 6.99 6.26 17.06
N ALA A 217 6.55 5.71 15.93
CA ALA A 217 5.63 6.37 15.00
C ALA A 217 4.28 6.74 15.66
N CYS A 218 3.72 5.85 16.48
CA CYS A 218 2.47 6.07 17.20
C CYS A 218 2.61 6.98 18.42
N MET A 219 3.75 6.94 19.12
CA MET A 219 4.05 7.87 20.21
C MET A 219 4.35 9.28 19.70
N GLN A 220 4.84 9.40 18.46
CA GLN A 220 4.89 10.64 17.70
C GLN A 220 3.50 11.06 17.19
N GLY A 221 2.39 10.66 17.87
CA GLY A 221 0.98 11.00 17.63
C GLY A 221 0.63 12.49 17.72
N LYS A 222 1.58 13.30 17.30
CA LYS A 222 1.68 14.73 17.20
C LYS A 222 1.83 14.99 15.71
N ASN A 223 0.75 15.47 15.09
CA ASN A 223 0.71 15.92 13.69
C ASN A 223 2.03 16.61 13.31
N ILE A 224 2.41 16.62 12.04
CA ILE A 224 3.53 17.42 11.48
C ILE A 224 3.55 18.89 12.01
N LYS A 225 2.43 19.39 12.54
CA LYS A 225 2.28 20.67 13.27
C LYS A 225 2.91 20.77 14.67
N GLU A 226 3.05 19.68 15.44
CA GLU A 226 3.56 19.72 16.82
C GLU A 226 5.09 19.65 16.93
N CYS A 227 5.79 19.48 15.80
CA CYS A 227 7.23 19.70 15.70
C CYS A 227 7.67 21.11 16.12
N ASN A 228 6.74 22.06 16.24
CA ASN A 228 6.98 23.43 16.71
C ASN A 228 6.79 23.61 18.22
N SER A 229 6.47 22.56 18.98
CA SER A 229 6.43 22.64 20.45
C SER A 229 7.85 22.68 21.03
N VAL A 230 8.05 23.35 22.17
CA VAL A 230 9.35 23.40 22.86
C VAL A 230 9.87 21.99 23.14
N GLU A 231 9.01 21.11 23.67
CA GLU A 231 9.36 19.72 23.98
C GLU A 231 9.74 18.93 22.72
N GLY A 232 9.00 19.09 21.62
CA GLY A 232 9.34 18.47 20.34
C GLY A 232 10.69 18.95 19.79
N MET A 233 10.96 20.25 19.91
CA MET A 233 12.22 20.85 19.47
C MET A 233 13.41 20.41 20.32
N GLN A 234 13.22 20.35 21.64
CA GLN A 234 14.21 19.81 22.58
C GLN A 234 14.56 18.37 22.22
N TRP A 235 13.53 17.54 21.96
CA TRP A 235 13.70 16.15 21.59
C TRP A 235 14.43 16.00 20.25
N MET A 236 14.05 16.76 19.21
CA MET A 236 14.74 16.71 17.90
C MET A 236 16.21 17.10 18.01
N CYS A 237 16.52 18.20 18.70
CA CYS A 237 17.91 18.59 18.97
C CYS A 237 18.66 17.52 19.77
N ALA A 238 18.00 16.90 20.75
CA ALA A 238 18.58 15.81 21.53
C ALA A 238 18.86 14.56 20.70
N CYS A 239 17.99 14.18 19.76
CA CYS A 239 18.24 13.04 18.88
C CYS A 239 19.46 13.24 17.97
N ILE A 240 19.69 14.47 17.51
CA ILE A 240 20.87 14.79 16.68
C ILE A 240 22.15 14.85 17.56
N LEU A 241 22.04 15.40 18.77
CA LEU A 241 23.20 15.67 19.63
C LEU A 241 23.60 14.48 20.54
N ASN A 242 22.63 13.74 21.09
CA ASN A 242 22.86 12.68 22.07
C ASN A 242 23.77 11.53 21.60
N PRO A 243 23.83 11.15 20.31
CA PRO A 243 24.84 10.20 19.85
C PRO A 243 26.28 10.64 20.16
N GLY A 244 26.53 11.95 20.26
CA GLY A 244 27.84 12.53 20.58
C GLY A 244 27.97 13.18 21.98
N LEU A 245 26.88 13.31 22.75
CA LEU A 245 26.86 14.05 24.01
C LEU A 245 27.30 13.23 25.24
N CYS A 246 27.78 12.00 25.04
CA CYS A 246 28.39 11.24 26.13
C CYS A 246 29.68 11.98 26.54
N VAL A 247 29.70 12.50 27.77
CA VAL A 247 30.75 13.39 28.33
C VAL A 247 32.16 12.80 28.17
N SER A 248 32.28 11.49 27.96
CA SER A 248 33.53 10.80 27.68
C SER A 248 34.08 11.03 26.26
N ILE A 249 33.34 11.64 25.33
CA ILE A 249 33.70 11.64 23.90
C ILE A 249 34.87 12.58 23.57
N LYS A 250 34.92 13.75 24.20
CA LYS A 250 36.03 14.69 23.99
C LYS A 250 37.35 14.17 24.55
N GLU A 251 37.32 13.60 25.75
CA GLU A 251 38.50 13.03 26.41
C GLU A 251 38.93 11.68 25.81
N LYS A 252 37.98 10.78 25.51
CA LYS A 252 38.27 9.40 25.08
C LYS A 252 38.45 9.25 23.57
N TYR A 253 37.74 10.02 22.77
CA TYR A 253 37.71 9.87 21.32
C TYR A 253 38.23 11.11 20.57
N GLY A 254 38.56 12.20 21.27
CA GLY A 254 39.06 13.42 20.65
C GLY A 254 38.06 14.01 19.65
N ILE A 255 36.77 13.95 19.96
CA ILE A 255 35.70 14.51 19.14
C ILE A 255 35.10 15.70 19.89
N ASP A 256 35.01 16.83 19.21
CA ASP A 256 34.44 18.08 19.75
C ASP A 256 33.22 18.51 18.94
N LEU A 257 32.36 19.30 19.55
CA LEU A 257 31.22 19.90 18.87
C LEU A 257 31.61 21.26 18.31
N LEU A 258 31.69 21.39 17.00
CA LEU A 258 32.00 22.65 16.33
C LEU A 258 30.73 23.42 16.02
N GLY A 259 30.82 24.75 16.06
CA GLY A 259 29.74 25.65 15.66
C GLY A 259 28.54 25.67 16.61
N TRP A 260 28.79 25.40 17.90
CA TRP A 260 27.80 25.67 18.95
C TRP A 260 27.42 27.15 18.98
N LEU A 261 26.19 27.44 19.37
CA LEU A 261 25.64 28.81 19.38
C LEU A 261 26.40 29.72 20.36
N GLU A 262 26.84 30.86 19.87
CA GLU A 262 27.50 31.89 20.68
C GLU A 262 26.50 32.48 21.69
N GLY A 263 26.86 32.49 22.98
CA GLY A 263 26.01 32.99 24.06
C GLY A 263 25.04 31.99 24.68
N VAL A 264 24.96 30.75 24.17
CA VAL A 264 24.17 29.68 24.79
C VAL A 264 25.10 28.72 25.53
N LEU A 265 24.86 28.52 26.84
CA LEU A 265 25.63 27.54 27.62
C LEU A 265 25.52 26.16 26.98
N PHE A 266 26.66 25.48 26.85
CA PHE A 266 26.68 24.11 26.35
C PHE A 266 25.99 23.20 27.37
N GLN A 267 24.81 22.71 27.02
CA GLN A 267 23.98 21.88 27.88
C GLN A 267 23.12 20.92 27.04
N SER A 268 22.53 19.93 27.71
CA SER A 268 21.57 19.04 27.05
C SER A 268 20.44 19.87 26.43
N PRO A 269 19.98 19.53 25.21
CA PRO A 269 18.86 20.23 24.60
C PRO A 269 17.60 20.28 25.47
N HIS A 270 17.36 19.26 26.30
CA HIS A 270 16.26 19.24 27.26
C HIS A 270 16.36 20.32 28.36
N ALA A 271 17.55 20.85 28.63
CA ALA A 271 17.78 21.94 29.59
C ALA A 271 17.58 23.33 28.96
N ILE A 272 17.45 23.43 27.63
CA ILE A 272 17.22 24.69 26.93
C ILE A 272 15.73 24.99 26.94
N THR A 273 15.29 25.97 27.73
CA THR A 273 13.88 26.38 27.82
C THR A 273 13.50 27.51 26.86
N SER A 274 14.49 28.18 26.26
CA SER A 274 14.26 29.26 25.30
C SER A 274 13.91 28.70 23.92
N VAL A 275 12.71 29.06 23.45
CA VAL A 275 12.20 28.71 22.11
C VAL A 275 13.17 29.18 21.03
N GLU A 276 13.63 30.42 21.09
CA GLU A 276 14.52 31.02 20.08
C GLU A 276 15.87 30.30 19.99
N HIS A 277 16.44 29.92 21.15
CA HIS A 277 17.70 29.17 21.18
C HIS A 277 17.52 27.75 20.62
N LEU A 278 16.38 27.11 20.88
CA LEU A 278 16.07 25.79 20.31
C LEU A 278 15.90 25.84 18.80
N TRP A 279 15.20 26.85 18.28
CA TRP A 279 15.08 27.09 16.83
C TRP A 279 16.44 27.30 16.17
N THR A 280 17.24 28.19 16.74
CA THR A 280 18.57 28.49 16.20
C THR A 280 19.48 27.26 16.26
N LEU A 281 19.39 26.45 17.32
CA LEU A 281 20.20 25.23 17.47
C LEU A 281 19.77 24.17 16.46
N HIS A 282 18.47 23.95 16.33
CA HIS A 282 17.90 23.02 15.35
C HIS A 282 18.33 23.39 13.92
N ASP A 283 18.22 24.65 13.54
CA ASP A 283 18.57 25.11 12.20
C ASP A 283 20.09 25.01 11.96
N ALA A 284 20.91 25.31 12.97
CA ALA A 284 22.35 25.12 12.89
C ALA A 284 22.75 23.65 12.74
N LEU A 285 22.11 22.74 13.48
CA LEU A 285 22.32 21.29 13.37
C LEU A 285 21.89 20.77 11.98
N LYS A 286 20.72 21.21 11.50
CA LYS A 286 20.18 20.78 10.20
C LYS A 286 20.99 21.31 9.02
N ALA A 287 21.51 22.54 9.12
CA ALA A 287 22.38 23.14 8.12
C ALA A 287 23.83 22.60 8.19
N GLY A 288 24.16 21.75 9.17
CA GLY A 288 25.52 21.26 9.40
C GLY A 288 26.48 22.33 9.96
N MET A 289 25.97 23.49 10.36
CA MET A 289 26.79 24.54 11.01
C MET A 289 27.20 24.13 12.42
N CYS A 290 26.37 23.33 13.11
CA CYS A 290 26.70 22.69 14.37
C CYS A 290 26.86 21.18 14.14
N HIS A 291 28.05 20.62 14.34
CA HIS A 291 28.31 19.20 14.09
C HIS A 291 29.52 18.67 14.87
N TRP A 292 29.55 17.36 15.09
CA TRP A 292 30.67 16.67 15.72
C TRP A 292 31.84 16.54 14.74
N ALA A 293 33.03 16.94 15.17
CA ALA A 293 34.25 16.83 14.37
C ALA A 293 35.41 16.29 15.21
N TYR A 294 36.33 15.58 14.57
CA TYR A 294 37.58 15.16 15.21
C TYR A 294 38.46 16.37 15.50
N MET A 295 38.95 16.42 16.74
CA MET A 295 39.97 17.35 17.17
C MET A 295 41.30 16.97 16.52
N SER A 296 42.04 18.00 16.08
CA SER A 296 43.44 17.82 15.73
C SER A 296 44.28 17.46 16.97
N ARG A 297 45.45 16.86 16.75
CA ARG A 297 46.40 16.53 17.82
C ARG A 297 46.75 17.75 18.69
N GLN A 298 46.82 18.93 18.09
CA GLN A 298 47.13 20.18 18.81
C GLN A 298 45.96 20.59 19.71
N GLN A 299 44.72 20.53 19.22
CA GLN A 299 43.52 20.82 20.02
C GLN A 299 43.36 19.84 21.19
N CYS A 300 43.71 18.56 21.01
CA CYS A 300 43.70 17.58 22.10
C CYS A 300 44.70 17.94 23.20
N LEU A 301 45.89 18.43 22.86
CA LEU A 301 46.91 18.84 23.82
C LEU A 301 46.49 20.11 24.57
N GLU A 302 45.96 21.11 23.86
CA GLU A 302 45.43 22.34 24.45
C GLU A 302 44.29 22.05 25.45
N TYR A 303 43.39 21.11 25.10
CA TYR A 303 42.32 20.68 25.98
C TYR A 303 42.83 19.94 27.24
N GLN A 304 43.84 19.08 27.09
CA GLN A 304 44.48 18.41 28.23
C GLN A 304 45.19 19.38 29.17
N ASP A 305 45.79 20.46 28.64
CA ASP A 305 46.42 21.48 29.48
C ASP A 305 45.38 22.34 30.20
N GLN A 306 44.25 22.69 29.55
CA GLN A 306 43.12 23.34 30.22
C GLN A 306 42.55 22.51 31.37
N LEU A 307 42.45 21.19 31.23
CA LEU A 307 41.97 20.32 32.30
C LEU A 307 42.91 20.25 33.52
N LYS A 308 44.20 20.60 33.37
CA LYS A 308 45.17 20.63 34.50
C LYS A 308 45.10 21.92 35.30
N GLU A 309 44.49 22.97 34.75
CA GLU A 309 44.33 24.28 35.40
C GLU A 309 43.07 24.36 36.27
N TRP A 310 42.22 23.33 36.26
CA TRP A 310 40.99 23.20 37.03
C TRP A 310 41.12 22.13 38.13
#